data_AF-A0A9W8JBG5-F1
#
_entry.id   AF-A0A9W8JBG5-F1
#
_cell.length_a   1.000
_cell.length_b   1.000
_cell.length_c   1.000
_cell.angle_alpha   90.00
_cell.angle_beta   90.00
_cell.angle_gamma   90.00
#
_symmetry.space_group_name_H-M   'P 1'
#
loop_
_entity.id
_entity.type
_entity.pdbx_description
1 polymer ?
#
loop_
_entity_poly.entity_id
_entity_poly.type
_entity_poly.pdbx_seq_one_letter_code
_entity_poly.pdbx_strand_id
1 'polypeptide(L)'
;MPLVTEDTLRRVWPEEYGEIEDEADDVENPSTDQDQSAVNWLQKYQSLTSIEEVIARLKNEAVSEAGVDLSGLPLDGHQLLTILKDWGPFKRLDVSRNRQVDKNVFLQILEAHKPLQWINITGCSISADDLKELLFDHRKMFYFVGRIIHPAFLTGDPMNEFPNALRFTILRQLYNDASSISLPFFGIDQVIQNLTDVVELCNEPSSMGLFIEPEPFPMGPFIKPYSGNLAAIFASARNKDEDWPDRDVEIMPRRSFDPLKGGNYDILVHNFSQPDKPSKYAIVLPQVEGQQRKILDISAFLRHMEEQGSPPTDPDAAKNLVDLINSSYKLMPNLNASMFEMTRAAAVRERSGSYLQTMPASGERPRD
;
A
#
# COMPACT_ATOMS: atom_id res chain seq x y z
N MET A 1 16.14 10.11 -3.67
CA MET A 1 15.29 10.93 -4.55
C MET A 1 13.85 10.48 -4.36
N PRO A 2 12.85 11.38 -4.36
CA PRO A 2 11.46 10.93 -4.39
C PRO A 2 11.25 10.10 -5.67
N LEU A 3 10.55 8.98 -5.55
CA LEU A 3 10.30 8.04 -6.67
C LEU A 3 9.44 8.65 -7.78
N VAL A 4 8.80 9.78 -7.50
CA VAL A 4 7.99 10.58 -8.43
C VAL A 4 8.33 12.04 -8.15
N THR A 5 8.75 12.79 -9.17
CA THR A 5 9.05 14.23 -9.02
C THR A 5 7.76 15.02 -8.88
N GLU A 6 7.83 16.18 -8.23
CA GLU A 6 6.68 17.10 -8.15
C GLU A 6 6.16 17.46 -9.54
N ASP A 7 7.03 17.58 -10.54
CA ASP A 7 6.66 17.74 -11.95
C ASP A 7 5.82 16.57 -12.48
N THR A 8 6.18 15.33 -12.16
CA THR A 8 5.38 14.16 -12.55
C THR A 8 4.04 14.16 -11.84
N LEU A 9 3.98 14.54 -10.56
CA LEU A 9 2.71 14.66 -9.82
C LEU A 9 1.83 15.78 -10.40
N ARG A 10 2.41 16.92 -10.77
CA ARG A 10 1.69 18.04 -11.43
C ARG A 10 1.17 17.69 -12.81
N ARG A 11 1.89 16.87 -13.58
CA ARG A 11 1.42 16.38 -14.89
C ARG A 11 0.25 15.42 -14.79
N VAL A 12 0.20 14.60 -13.73
CA VAL A 12 -0.84 13.57 -13.56
C VAL A 12 -2.04 14.09 -12.77
N TRP A 13 -1.84 14.99 -11.81
CA TRP A 13 -2.88 15.62 -10.97
C TRP A 13 -2.74 17.16 -10.92
N PRO A 14 -2.99 17.85 -12.04
CA PRO A 14 -2.80 19.30 -12.14
C PRO A 14 -3.72 20.09 -11.20
N GLU A 15 -4.95 19.61 -10.95
CA GLU A 15 -5.90 20.27 -10.04
C GLU A 15 -5.45 20.26 -8.57
N GLU A 16 -4.61 19.29 -8.16
CA GLU A 16 -4.19 19.10 -6.77
C GLU A 16 -2.80 19.70 -6.48
N TYR A 17 -1.94 19.82 -7.50
CA TYR A 17 -0.53 20.19 -7.33
C TYR A 17 -0.05 21.45 -8.09
N GLY A 18 -0.93 22.16 -8.82
CA GLY A 18 -0.76 23.58 -9.18
C GLY A 18 -0.61 23.92 -10.67
N GLU A 19 -1.06 25.14 -11.01
CA GLU A 19 -0.97 25.79 -12.33
C GLU A 19 0.49 26.01 -12.76
N ILE A 20 0.86 25.48 -13.93
CA ILE A 20 2.12 25.80 -14.58
C ILE A 20 1.87 27.06 -15.43
N GLU A 21 2.60 28.15 -15.15
CA GLU A 21 2.72 29.24 -16.11
C GLU A 21 3.48 28.70 -17.34
N ASP A 22 2.78 28.65 -18.47
CA ASP A 22 3.29 28.13 -19.73
C ASP A 22 4.48 28.97 -20.24
N GLU A 23 5.70 28.46 -20.07
CA GLU A 23 6.75 28.72 -21.05
C GLU A 23 6.65 27.65 -22.15
N ALA A 24 6.15 28.09 -23.29
CA ALA A 24 5.87 27.30 -24.47
C ALA A 24 7.11 26.57 -25.00
N ASP A 25 7.09 25.24 -24.87
CA ASP A 25 7.81 24.34 -25.76
C ASP A 25 6.79 23.40 -26.41
N ASP A 26 6.72 23.46 -27.74
CA ASP A 26 5.88 22.64 -28.62
C ASP A 26 6.27 21.16 -28.53
N VAL A 27 5.79 20.48 -27.48
CA VAL A 27 5.75 19.02 -27.40
C VAL A 27 4.31 18.60 -27.66
N GLU A 28 4.09 17.83 -28.73
CA GLU A 28 2.78 17.27 -29.09
C GLU A 28 2.10 16.66 -27.86
N ASN A 29 1.05 17.34 -27.41
CA ASN A 29 0.35 17.08 -26.16
C ASN A 29 -0.57 15.86 -26.32
N PRO A 30 -0.34 14.74 -25.60
CA PRO A 30 -1.32 13.65 -25.51
C PRO A 30 -2.55 14.04 -24.65
N SER A 31 -2.59 15.25 -24.07
CA SER A 31 -3.68 15.71 -23.19
C SER A 31 -5.02 15.94 -23.92
N THR A 32 -4.97 16.30 -25.21
CA THR A 32 -6.16 16.64 -25.99
C THR A 32 -7.15 15.48 -26.14
N ASP A 33 -6.67 14.24 -26.17
CA ASP A 33 -7.52 13.05 -26.34
C ASP A 33 -8.21 12.63 -25.03
N GLN A 34 -7.57 12.84 -23.87
CA GLN A 34 -8.18 12.56 -22.56
C GLN A 34 -9.27 13.60 -22.22
N ASP A 35 -9.02 14.88 -22.52
CA ASP A 35 -10.01 15.94 -22.33
C ASP A 35 -11.24 15.75 -23.23
N GLN A 36 -11.03 15.34 -24.48
CA GLN A 36 -12.14 15.05 -25.40
C GLN A 36 -12.96 13.83 -24.95
N SER A 37 -12.32 12.81 -24.37
CA SER A 37 -13.01 11.63 -23.82
C SER A 37 -13.88 12.00 -22.62
N ALA A 38 -13.35 12.79 -21.67
CA ALA A 38 -14.11 13.25 -20.50
C ALA A 38 -15.30 14.16 -20.90
N VAL A 39 -15.11 15.04 -21.88
CA VAL A 39 -16.17 15.89 -22.42
C VAL A 39 -17.25 15.06 -23.13
N ASN A 40 -16.85 14.10 -23.96
CA ASN A 40 -17.79 13.18 -24.63
C ASN A 40 -18.55 12.33 -23.61
N TRP A 41 -17.90 11.91 -22.53
CA TRP A 41 -18.51 11.14 -21.45
C TRP A 41 -19.54 11.97 -20.69
N LEU A 42 -19.20 13.19 -20.27
CA LEU A 42 -20.15 14.11 -19.61
C LEU A 42 -21.33 14.46 -20.54
N GLN A 43 -21.08 14.73 -21.82
CA GLN A 43 -22.14 14.98 -22.80
C GLN A 43 -23.06 13.75 -22.98
N LYS A 44 -22.51 12.53 -22.90
CA LYS A 44 -23.25 11.27 -23.03
C LYS A 44 -24.28 11.06 -21.92
N TYR A 45 -24.03 11.58 -20.71
CA TYR A 45 -24.95 11.48 -19.56
C TYR A 45 -25.76 12.75 -19.32
N GLN A 46 -25.29 13.92 -19.76
CA GLN A 46 -26.06 15.18 -19.73
C GLN A 46 -27.32 15.13 -20.60
N SER A 47 -27.37 14.25 -21.61
CA SER A 47 -28.57 14.05 -22.43
C SER A 47 -29.63 13.15 -21.78
N LEU A 48 -29.33 12.50 -20.66
CA LEU A 48 -30.26 11.64 -19.95
C LEU A 48 -31.07 12.49 -18.97
N THR A 49 -32.39 12.42 -19.09
CA THR A 49 -33.30 13.34 -18.39
C THR A 49 -33.77 12.82 -17.05
N SER A 50 -33.57 11.52 -16.79
CA SER A 50 -33.94 10.89 -15.51
C SER A 50 -32.83 9.95 -15.02
N ILE A 51 -32.76 9.80 -13.70
CA ILE A 51 -31.80 8.91 -13.03
C ILE A 51 -32.07 7.44 -13.40
N GLU A 52 -33.33 7.08 -13.66
CA GLU A 52 -33.74 5.76 -14.10
C GLU A 52 -33.18 5.43 -15.50
N GLU A 53 -33.07 6.41 -16.40
CA GLU A 53 -32.46 6.24 -17.71
C GLU A 53 -30.94 6.01 -17.60
N VAL A 54 -30.27 6.72 -16.68
CA VAL A 54 -28.86 6.51 -16.34
C VAL A 54 -28.65 5.10 -15.80
N ILE A 55 -29.48 4.66 -14.85
CA ILE A 55 -29.41 3.32 -14.25
C ILE A 55 -29.64 2.23 -15.31
N ALA A 56 -30.68 2.35 -16.12
CA ALA A 56 -30.99 1.38 -17.17
C ALA A 56 -29.85 1.28 -18.19
N ARG A 57 -29.26 2.42 -18.57
CA ARG A 57 -28.16 2.46 -19.51
C ARG A 57 -26.87 1.90 -18.94
N LEU A 58 -26.50 2.27 -17.71
CA LEU A 58 -25.32 1.71 -17.04
C LEU A 58 -25.49 0.19 -16.85
N LYS A 59 -26.69 -0.31 -16.55
CA LYS A 59 -26.97 -1.76 -16.47
C LYS A 59 -26.82 -2.47 -17.82
N ASN A 60 -27.12 -1.77 -18.92
CA ASN A 60 -26.97 -2.31 -20.28
C ASN A 60 -25.54 -2.18 -20.84
N GLU A 61 -24.77 -1.20 -20.37
CA GLU A 61 -23.37 -0.96 -20.76
C GLU A 61 -22.37 -1.73 -19.88
N ALA A 62 -22.74 -2.06 -18.64
CA ALA A 62 -21.96 -2.88 -17.72
C ALA A 62 -22.05 -4.38 -18.07
N VAL A 63 -21.52 -4.75 -19.24
CA VAL A 63 -21.26 -6.14 -19.60
C VAL A 63 -19.75 -6.38 -19.66
N SER A 64 -19.09 -6.11 -18.54
CA SER A 64 -17.76 -6.66 -18.25
C SER A 64 -17.75 -7.09 -16.79
N GLU A 65 -17.45 -8.37 -16.55
CA GLU A 65 -17.82 -9.19 -15.39
C GLU A 65 -17.29 -8.76 -13.99
N ALA A 66 -16.78 -7.54 -13.75
CA ALA A 66 -16.18 -7.24 -12.44
C ALA A 66 -16.35 -5.84 -11.85
N GLY A 67 -16.87 -4.83 -12.57
CA GLY A 67 -16.83 -3.44 -12.10
C GLY A 67 -18.08 -2.60 -12.35
N VAL A 68 -18.31 -1.66 -11.44
CA VAL A 68 -19.33 -0.60 -11.53
C VAL A 68 -18.62 0.73 -11.66
N ASP A 69 -18.88 1.47 -12.73
CA ASP A 69 -18.33 2.82 -12.92
C ASP A 69 -19.46 3.84 -12.80
N LEU A 70 -19.38 4.67 -11.75
CA LEU A 70 -20.26 5.79 -11.46
C LEU A 70 -19.47 7.11 -11.40
N SER A 71 -18.26 7.15 -11.96
CA SER A 71 -17.38 8.31 -11.88
C SER A 71 -18.01 9.56 -12.48
N GLY A 72 -17.83 10.73 -11.86
CA GLY A 72 -18.29 12.03 -12.37
C GLY A 72 -19.80 12.21 -12.53
N LEU A 73 -20.62 11.27 -12.06
CA LEU A 73 -22.08 11.40 -12.11
C LEU A 73 -22.55 12.32 -10.96
N PRO A 74 -23.47 13.27 -11.20
CA PRO A 74 -23.95 14.18 -10.16
C PRO A 74 -24.97 13.51 -9.22
N LEU A 75 -24.63 12.34 -8.67
CA LEU A 75 -25.45 11.56 -7.76
C LEU A 75 -25.28 12.09 -6.33
N ASP A 76 -26.39 12.29 -5.63
CA ASP A 76 -26.31 12.44 -4.17
C ASP A 76 -25.99 11.10 -3.49
N GLY A 77 -25.57 11.15 -2.22
CA GLY A 77 -25.19 9.94 -1.48
C GLY A 77 -26.31 8.89 -1.37
N HIS A 78 -27.57 9.32 -1.25
CA HIS A 78 -28.70 8.39 -1.14
C HIS A 78 -29.03 7.73 -2.48
N GLN A 79 -28.98 8.49 -3.57
CA GLN A 79 -29.14 8.00 -4.93
C GLN A 79 -28.05 6.98 -5.26
N LEU A 80 -26.80 7.30 -4.98
CA LEU A 80 -25.67 6.40 -5.19
C LEU A 80 -25.86 5.07 -4.45
N LEU A 81 -26.19 5.12 -3.16
CA LEU A 81 -26.41 3.91 -2.36
C LEU A 81 -27.62 3.09 -2.87
N THR A 82 -28.67 3.76 -3.35
CA THR A 82 -29.84 3.10 -3.95
C THR A 82 -29.45 2.37 -5.23
N ILE A 83 -28.66 3.01 -6.09
CA ILE A 83 -28.16 2.44 -7.35
C ILE A 83 -27.30 1.21 -7.06
N LEU A 84 -26.35 1.33 -6.14
CA LEU A 84 -25.43 0.23 -5.80
C LEU A 84 -26.19 -0.96 -5.21
N LYS A 85 -27.22 -0.71 -4.39
CA LYS A 85 -28.09 -1.77 -3.84
C LYS A 85 -28.77 -2.58 -4.95
N ASP A 86 -29.17 -1.93 -6.03
CA ASP A 86 -29.85 -2.55 -7.17
C ASP A 86 -28.89 -3.16 -8.21
N TRP A 87 -27.58 -3.01 -8.03
CA TRP A 87 -26.56 -3.48 -8.97
C TRP A 87 -26.20 -4.96 -8.82
N GLY A 88 -26.46 -5.53 -7.64
CA GLY A 88 -26.02 -6.89 -7.30
C GLY A 88 -24.55 -6.95 -6.86
N PRO A 89 -23.94 -8.14 -6.84
CA PRO A 89 -22.55 -8.30 -6.37
C PRO A 89 -21.55 -7.79 -7.42
N PHE A 90 -20.59 -6.98 -6.98
CA PHE A 90 -19.46 -6.50 -7.77
C PHE A 90 -18.19 -6.47 -6.92
N LYS A 91 -17.04 -6.47 -7.60
CA LYS A 91 -15.71 -6.45 -6.93
C LYS A 91 -15.00 -5.11 -7.08
N ARG A 92 -15.33 -4.32 -8.12
CA ARG A 92 -14.73 -3.02 -8.41
C ARG A 92 -15.79 -1.93 -8.45
N LEU A 93 -15.50 -0.79 -7.85
CA LEU A 93 -16.37 0.38 -7.86
C LEU A 93 -15.56 1.64 -8.15
N ASP A 94 -15.87 2.35 -9.23
CA ASP A 94 -15.37 3.70 -9.46
C ASP A 94 -16.46 4.70 -9.09
N VAL A 95 -16.18 5.55 -8.11
CA VAL A 95 -17.04 6.68 -7.72
C VAL A 95 -16.24 7.98 -7.75
N SER A 96 -15.13 8.03 -8.47
CA SER A 96 -14.27 9.20 -8.54
C SER A 96 -15.03 10.43 -9.05
N ARG A 97 -14.61 11.62 -8.62
CA ARG A 97 -15.21 12.92 -8.95
C ARG A 97 -16.65 13.11 -8.47
N ASN A 98 -17.17 12.22 -7.61
CA ASN A 98 -18.46 12.39 -6.96
C ASN A 98 -18.30 13.15 -5.64
N ARG A 99 -18.41 14.48 -5.68
CA ARG A 99 -18.26 15.35 -4.49
C ARG A 99 -19.27 15.08 -3.37
N GLN A 100 -20.35 14.34 -3.64
CA GLN A 100 -21.34 13.95 -2.62
C GLN A 100 -20.94 12.67 -1.86
N VAL A 101 -19.87 11.99 -2.28
CA VAL A 101 -19.29 10.86 -1.52
C VAL A 101 -18.37 11.44 -0.45
N ASP A 102 -18.91 11.55 0.76
CA ASP A 102 -18.18 11.92 1.97
C ASP A 102 -17.74 10.67 2.78
N LYS A 103 -17.12 10.89 3.94
CA LYS A 103 -16.73 9.82 4.88
C LYS A 103 -17.87 8.85 5.20
N ASN A 104 -19.08 9.36 5.43
CA ASN A 104 -20.23 8.57 5.87
C ASN A 104 -20.81 7.73 4.73
N VAL A 105 -20.89 8.30 3.53
CA VAL A 105 -21.32 7.59 2.32
C VAL A 105 -20.30 6.50 1.99
N PHE A 106 -19.00 6.81 2.04
CA PHE A 106 -17.96 5.82 1.80
C PHE A 106 -18.03 4.65 2.79
N LEU A 107 -18.22 4.92 4.09
CA LEU A 107 -18.42 3.86 5.07
C LEU A 107 -19.65 2.98 4.75
N GLN A 108 -20.78 3.59 4.38
CA GLN A 108 -21.98 2.85 3.98
C GLN A 108 -21.75 1.97 2.73
N ILE A 109 -20.96 2.45 1.77
CA ILE A 109 -20.56 1.65 0.59
C ILE A 109 -19.78 0.40 1.05
N LEU A 110 -18.78 0.57 1.93
CA LEU A 110 -17.96 -0.54 2.45
C LEU A 110 -18.79 -1.55 3.26
N GLU A 111 -19.82 -1.09 3.96
CA GLU A 111 -20.71 -1.94 4.75
C GLU A 111 -21.69 -2.73 3.88
N ALA A 112 -22.29 -2.08 2.90
CA ALA A 112 -23.34 -2.67 2.06
C ALA A 112 -22.79 -3.64 1.01
N HIS A 113 -21.55 -3.43 0.55
CA HIS A 113 -21.00 -4.16 -0.60
C HIS A 113 -19.75 -4.98 -0.22
N LYS A 114 -19.97 -6.17 0.32
CA LYS A 114 -18.91 -7.16 0.57
C LYS A 114 -19.06 -8.34 -0.40
N PRO A 115 -18.00 -8.81 -1.09
CA PRO A 115 -16.60 -8.36 -0.99
C PRO A 115 -16.23 -7.31 -2.07
N LEU A 116 -16.21 -6.03 -1.70
CA LEU A 116 -15.59 -4.98 -2.52
C LEU A 116 -14.07 -5.08 -2.41
N GLN A 117 -13.39 -5.30 -3.54
CA GLN A 117 -11.94 -5.50 -3.60
C GLN A 117 -11.18 -4.27 -4.10
N TRP A 118 -11.82 -3.45 -4.93
CA TRP A 118 -11.23 -2.25 -5.52
C TRP A 118 -12.22 -1.11 -5.46
N ILE A 119 -11.78 0.05 -4.99
CA ILE A 119 -12.57 1.27 -5.06
C ILE A 119 -11.71 2.49 -5.44
N ASN A 120 -12.21 3.29 -6.38
CA ASN A 120 -11.64 4.59 -6.71
C ASN A 120 -12.50 5.71 -6.14
N ILE A 121 -11.91 6.52 -5.27
CA ILE A 121 -12.54 7.64 -4.57
C ILE A 121 -11.80 8.97 -4.83
N THR A 122 -11.02 9.04 -5.90
CA THR A 122 -10.27 10.25 -6.28
C THR A 122 -11.23 11.40 -6.59
N GLY A 123 -10.99 12.60 -6.05
CA GLY A 123 -11.85 13.76 -6.26
C GLY A 123 -13.21 13.72 -5.53
N CYS A 124 -13.39 12.81 -4.57
CA CYS A 124 -14.53 12.80 -3.65
C CYS A 124 -14.29 13.76 -2.47
N SER A 125 -15.31 14.00 -1.65
CA SER A 125 -15.22 14.86 -0.45
C SER A 125 -14.71 14.10 0.78
N ILE A 126 -13.66 13.30 0.59
CA ILE A 126 -13.03 12.49 1.65
C ILE A 126 -11.62 13.04 1.85
N SER A 127 -11.33 13.56 3.05
CA SER A 127 -9.99 14.07 3.36
C SER A 127 -9.04 12.94 3.78
N ALA A 128 -7.73 13.25 3.84
CA ALA A 128 -6.75 12.33 4.42
C ALA A 128 -7.04 12.00 5.89
N ASP A 129 -7.55 12.98 6.67
CA ASP A 129 -7.88 12.78 8.07
C ASP A 129 -9.14 11.92 8.24
N ASP A 130 -10.13 12.06 7.35
CA ASP A 130 -11.28 11.15 7.31
C ASP A 130 -10.83 9.70 7.07
N LEU A 131 -9.90 9.47 6.15
CA LEU A 131 -9.35 8.14 5.89
C LEU A 131 -8.56 7.60 7.09
N LYS A 132 -7.79 8.44 7.79
CA LYS A 132 -7.09 8.03 9.02
C LYS A 132 -8.08 7.59 10.10
N GLU A 133 -9.13 8.37 10.31
CA GLU A 133 -10.20 8.05 11.27
C GLU A 133 -10.88 6.72 10.90
N LEU A 134 -11.28 6.55 9.64
CA LEU A 134 -11.90 5.31 9.17
C LEU A 134 -10.98 4.09 9.32
N LEU A 135 -9.70 4.22 9.00
CA LEU A 135 -8.72 3.15 9.16
C LEU A 135 -8.44 2.82 10.62
N PHE A 136 -8.65 3.76 11.54
CA PHE A 136 -8.51 3.55 12.97
C PHE A 136 -9.76 2.87 13.55
N ASP A 137 -10.94 3.47 13.34
CA ASP A 137 -12.21 3.07 13.95
C ASP A 137 -12.86 1.86 13.26
N HIS A 138 -12.74 1.79 11.92
CA HIS A 138 -13.43 0.80 11.08
C HIS A 138 -12.47 -0.15 10.35
N ARG A 139 -11.25 -0.35 10.87
CA ARG A 139 -10.18 -1.14 10.24
C ARG A 139 -10.59 -2.47 9.60
N LYS A 140 -11.52 -3.21 10.22
CA LYS A 140 -11.97 -4.52 9.73
C LYS A 140 -12.68 -4.44 8.38
N MET A 141 -13.30 -3.30 8.05
CA MET A 141 -13.95 -3.09 6.76
C MET A 141 -12.93 -3.05 5.62
N PHE A 142 -11.69 -2.68 5.91
CA PHE A 142 -10.62 -2.56 4.92
C PHE A 142 -9.91 -3.88 4.62
N TYR A 143 -10.13 -4.95 5.39
CA TYR A 143 -9.49 -6.25 5.13
C TYR A 143 -9.96 -6.93 3.83
N PHE A 144 -11.08 -6.46 3.28
CA PHE A 144 -11.67 -6.95 2.04
C PHE A 144 -11.22 -6.14 0.82
N VAL A 145 -10.85 -4.89 1.06
CA VAL A 145 -10.49 -3.94 0.01
C VAL A 145 -9.00 -4.09 -0.23
N GLY A 146 -8.65 -4.79 -1.31
CA GLY A 146 -7.27 -4.91 -1.74
C GLY A 146 -6.70 -3.58 -2.23
N ARG A 147 -7.55 -2.71 -2.77
CA ARG A 147 -7.12 -1.55 -3.56
C ARG A 147 -8.03 -0.35 -3.30
N ILE A 148 -7.47 0.77 -2.83
CA ILE A 148 -8.18 2.05 -2.69
C ILE A 148 -7.37 3.11 -3.42
N ILE A 149 -7.94 3.67 -4.48
CA ILE A 149 -7.31 4.76 -5.23
C ILE A 149 -7.72 6.08 -4.57
N HIS A 150 -6.76 6.70 -3.88
CA HIS A 150 -6.89 8.01 -3.26
C HIS A 150 -5.51 8.68 -3.11
N PRO A 151 -5.35 9.97 -3.43
CA PRO A 151 -4.05 10.66 -3.38
C PRO A 151 -3.33 10.55 -2.04
N ALA A 152 -4.08 10.55 -0.93
CA ALA A 152 -3.49 10.44 0.42
C ALA A 152 -2.64 9.17 0.63
N PHE A 153 -2.93 8.06 -0.07
CA PHE A 153 -2.15 6.82 0.03
C PHE A 153 -0.92 6.80 -0.88
N LEU A 154 -0.81 7.74 -1.80
CA LEU A 154 0.34 7.89 -2.70
C LEU A 154 1.37 8.89 -2.17
N THR A 155 1.10 9.49 -1.01
CA THR A 155 2.05 10.41 -0.36
C THR A 155 3.18 9.63 0.32
N GLY A 156 4.42 9.95 -0.03
CA GLY A 156 5.61 9.49 0.70
C GLY A 156 5.92 10.32 1.95
N ASP A 157 4.99 11.18 2.38
CA ASP A 157 5.21 12.14 3.46
C ASP A 157 5.27 11.44 4.82
N PRO A 158 6.42 11.47 5.53
CA PRO A 158 6.53 10.89 6.86
C PRO A 158 5.63 11.56 7.90
N MET A 159 5.18 12.81 7.68
CA MET A 159 4.30 13.55 8.60
C MET A 159 2.83 13.11 8.49
N ASN A 160 2.46 12.45 7.39
CA ASN A 160 1.10 11.98 7.17
C ASN A 160 0.91 10.56 7.75
N GLU A 161 0.99 10.46 9.08
CA GLU A 161 0.92 9.16 9.78
C GLU A 161 -0.50 8.56 9.74
N PHE A 162 -0.79 7.70 8.76
CA PHE A 162 -1.87 6.72 8.83
C PHE A 162 -1.63 5.66 9.92
N PRO A 163 -2.69 5.07 10.51
CA PRO A 163 -2.57 3.85 11.29
C PRO A 163 -1.94 2.72 10.48
N ASN A 164 -1.16 1.83 11.12
CA ASN A 164 -0.53 0.69 10.46
C ASN A 164 -1.45 -0.55 10.57
N ALA A 165 -2.01 -1.01 9.46
CA ALA A 165 -2.73 -2.29 9.42
C ALA A 165 -1.78 -3.47 9.37
N LEU A 166 -0.74 -3.38 8.54
CA LEU A 166 0.29 -4.41 8.40
C LEU A 166 1.66 -3.76 8.46
N ARG A 167 2.59 -4.41 9.16
CA ARG A 167 4.02 -4.11 9.09
C ARG A 167 4.78 -5.35 8.71
N PHE A 168 5.71 -5.21 7.78
CA PHE A 168 6.60 -6.27 7.37
C PHE A 168 8.04 -5.84 7.66
N THR A 169 8.76 -6.62 8.48
CA THR A 169 10.14 -6.33 8.89
C THR A 169 11.06 -7.49 8.54
N ILE A 170 12.17 -7.18 7.85
CA ILE A 170 13.29 -8.10 7.66
C ILE A 170 14.45 -7.67 8.54
N LEU A 171 14.92 -8.59 9.38
CA LEU A 171 16.13 -8.48 10.19
C LEU A 171 17.27 -9.23 9.50
N ARG A 172 18.42 -8.58 9.41
CA ARG A 172 19.63 -9.11 8.77
C ARG A 172 20.76 -9.17 9.78
N GLN A 173 21.26 -10.38 10.05
CA GLN A 173 22.27 -10.57 11.08
C GLN A 173 23.64 -9.98 10.70
N LEU A 174 24.06 -10.11 9.44
CA LEU A 174 25.41 -9.72 8.98
C LEU A 174 25.74 -8.24 9.25
N TYR A 175 24.72 -7.37 9.25
CA TYR A 175 24.89 -5.93 9.39
C TYR A 175 24.17 -5.33 10.61
N ASN A 176 23.57 -6.16 11.48
CA ASN A 176 22.65 -5.73 12.53
C ASN A 176 21.62 -4.72 12.00
N ASP A 177 21.02 -5.07 10.86
CA ASP A 177 20.21 -4.16 10.07
C ASP A 177 18.76 -4.62 10.02
N ALA A 178 17.86 -3.65 9.94
CA ALA A 178 16.43 -3.87 9.87
C ALA A 178 15.81 -2.98 8.78
N SER A 179 15.11 -3.63 7.86
CA SER A 179 14.27 -2.97 6.86
C SER A 179 12.81 -3.26 7.19
N SER A 180 12.00 -2.22 7.25
CA SER A 180 10.59 -2.34 7.60
C SER A 180 9.74 -1.44 6.72
N ILE A 181 8.63 -2.00 6.25
CA ILE A 181 7.57 -1.28 5.56
C ILE A 181 6.26 -1.45 6.32
N SER A 182 5.37 -0.48 6.21
CA SER A 182 4.02 -0.57 6.73
C SER A 182 2.97 -0.15 5.71
N LEU A 183 1.82 -0.81 5.79
CA LEU A 183 0.66 -0.54 4.97
C LEU A 183 -0.49 0.00 5.84
N PRO A 184 -1.21 1.03 5.37
CA PRO A 184 -2.38 1.57 6.07
C PRO A 184 -3.57 0.62 6.04
N PHE A 185 -3.70 -0.19 4.99
CA PHE A 185 -4.66 -1.27 4.80
C PHE A 185 -4.04 -2.35 3.92
N PHE A 186 -4.68 -3.51 3.81
CA PHE A 186 -4.24 -4.59 2.91
C PHE A 186 -5.39 -5.54 2.58
N GLY A 187 -5.33 -6.11 1.37
CA GLY A 187 -6.11 -7.30 1.02
C GLY A 187 -5.33 -8.58 1.29
N ILE A 188 -6.00 -9.68 1.65
CA ILE A 188 -5.31 -10.94 1.96
C ILE A 188 -4.58 -11.52 0.74
N ASP A 189 -5.14 -11.39 -0.45
CA ASP A 189 -4.51 -11.88 -1.68
C ASP A 189 -3.22 -11.09 -2.01
N GLN A 190 -3.24 -9.78 -1.79
CA GLN A 190 -2.05 -8.93 -1.90
C GLN A 190 -0.99 -9.38 -0.90
N VAL A 191 -1.35 -9.67 0.35
CA VAL A 191 -0.38 -10.17 1.34
C VAL A 191 0.19 -11.52 0.93
N ILE A 192 -0.63 -12.44 0.42
CA ILE A 192 -0.17 -13.76 -0.01
C ILE A 192 0.88 -13.64 -1.11
N GLN A 193 0.58 -12.82 -2.11
CA GLN A 193 1.47 -12.55 -3.22
C GLN A 193 2.75 -11.86 -2.77
N ASN A 194 2.65 -10.78 -2.00
CA ASN A 194 3.81 -10.00 -1.57
C ASN A 194 4.75 -10.84 -0.69
N LEU A 195 4.21 -11.71 0.15
CA LEU A 195 5.02 -12.65 0.93
C LEU A 195 5.66 -13.71 0.06
N THR A 196 4.96 -14.23 -0.95
CA THR A 196 5.55 -15.15 -1.94
C THR A 196 6.74 -14.50 -2.64
N ASP A 197 6.53 -13.31 -3.20
CA ASP A 197 7.54 -12.53 -3.92
C ASP A 197 8.76 -12.24 -3.01
N VAL A 198 8.54 -11.86 -1.74
CA VAL A 198 9.64 -11.64 -0.79
C VAL A 198 10.41 -12.92 -0.49
N VAL A 199 9.71 -14.04 -0.28
CA VAL A 199 10.37 -15.30 0.07
C VAL A 199 11.21 -15.82 -1.09
N GLU A 200 10.66 -15.81 -2.30
CA GLU A 200 11.39 -16.18 -3.51
C GLU A 200 12.62 -15.29 -3.68
N LEU A 201 12.44 -13.97 -3.53
CA LEU A 201 13.55 -13.03 -3.57
C LEU A 201 14.57 -13.30 -2.46
N CYS A 202 14.17 -13.68 -1.24
CA CYS A 202 15.13 -13.98 -0.17
C CYS A 202 15.88 -15.31 -0.34
N ASN A 203 15.30 -16.25 -1.09
CA ASN A 203 15.90 -17.56 -1.34
C ASN A 203 16.86 -17.58 -2.54
N GLU A 204 16.78 -16.57 -3.42
CA GLU A 204 17.68 -16.47 -4.55
C GLU A 204 19.13 -16.16 -4.09
N PRO A 205 20.15 -16.98 -4.41
CA PRO A 205 21.51 -16.77 -3.91
C PRO A 205 22.14 -15.43 -4.38
N SER A 206 21.74 -14.95 -5.55
CA SER A 206 22.19 -13.70 -6.19
C SER A 206 21.51 -12.44 -5.64
N SER A 207 20.34 -12.57 -5.01
CA SER A 207 19.50 -11.43 -4.65
C SER A 207 19.91 -10.72 -3.35
N MET A 208 20.87 -11.26 -2.59
CA MET A 208 21.41 -10.57 -1.42
C MET A 208 21.92 -9.16 -1.77
N GLY A 209 22.45 -9.00 -2.99
CA GLY A 209 22.88 -7.71 -3.52
C GLY A 209 21.72 -6.77 -3.88
N LEU A 210 20.52 -7.29 -4.20
CA LEU A 210 19.40 -6.44 -4.62
C LEU A 210 18.87 -5.55 -3.49
N PHE A 211 19.04 -5.97 -2.25
CA PHE A 211 18.65 -5.16 -1.09
C PHE A 211 19.78 -4.30 -0.51
N ILE A 212 20.94 -4.34 -1.16
CA ILE A 212 22.16 -3.64 -0.77
C ILE A 212 22.60 -2.84 -1.99
N GLU A 213 22.15 -1.60 -2.13
CA GLU A 213 22.78 -0.74 -3.13
C GLU A 213 24.19 -0.36 -2.66
N PRO A 214 25.22 -0.59 -3.48
CA PRO A 214 26.53 -0.03 -3.24
C PRO A 214 26.46 1.47 -3.54
N GLU A 215 26.26 2.29 -2.51
CA GLU A 215 26.42 3.74 -2.64
C GLU A 215 27.85 4.04 -3.11
N PRO A 216 28.06 4.77 -4.23
CA PRO A 216 29.37 5.12 -4.75
C PRO A 216 29.98 6.30 -3.96
N PHE A 217 29.89 6.30 -2.63
CA PHE A 217 30.52 7.32 -1.80
C PHE A 217 31.92 6.90 -1.34
N PRO A 218 32.95 7.72 -1.58
CA PRO A 218 34.34 7.40 -1.24
C PRO A 218 34.68 7.49 0.26
N MET A 219 33.69 7.60 1.15
CA MET A 219 33.90 7.88 2.59
C MET A 219 33.19 6.88 3.52
N GLY A 220 33.38 5.59 3.26
CA GLY A 220 33.15 4.52 4.24
C GLY A 220 31.92 3.63 4.00
N PRO A 221 31.85 2.46 4.67
CA PRO A 221 30.90 1.38 4.39
C PRO A 221 29.53 1.61 5.04
N PHE A 222 28.90 2.77 4.77
CA PHE A 222 27.55 3.04 5.25
C PHE A 222 26.53 2.63 4.19
N ILE A 223 26.28 1.32 4.12
CA ILE A 223 25.14 0.77 3.38
C ILE A 223 23.87 1.23 4.09
N LYS A 224 23.07 2.10 3.46
CA LYS A 224 21.72 2.35 3.95
C LYS A 224 20.86 1.16 3.53
N PRO A 225 20.21 0.42 4.45
CA PRO A 225 19.16 -0.55 4.10
C PRO A 225 18.18 0.09 3.14
N TYR A 226 18.15 -0.39 1.90
CA TYR A 226 17.19 0.08 0.94
C TYR A 226 15.89 -0.70 1.15
N SER A 227 14.89 -0.01 1.69
CA SER A 227 13.52 -0.54 1.72
C SER A 227 12.85 -0.45 0.35
N GLY A 228 13.54 -0.02 -0.71
CA GLY A 228 12.93 0.25 -2.02
C GLY A 228 12.31 -1.00 -2.64
N ASN A 229 12.99 -2.15 -2.62
CA ASN A 229 12.42 -3.39 -3.13
C ASN A 229 11.23 -3.86 -2.30
N LEU A 230 11.32 -3.75 -0.96
CA LEU A 230 10.19 -4.07 -0.10
C LEU A 230 9.02 -3.11 -0.33
N ALA A 231 9.29 -1.83 -0.53
CA ALA A 231 8.27 -0.86 -0.89
C ALA A 231 7.66 -1.19 -2.25
N ALA A 232 8.46 -1.53 -3.27
CA ALA A 232 7.95 -1.92 -4.59
C ALA A 232 7.08 -3.19 -4.53
N ILE A 233 7.53 -4.22 -3.80
CA ILE A 233 6.74 -5.45 -3.60
C ILE A 233 5.42 -5.14 -2.90
N PHE A 234 5.44 -4.31 -1.86
CA PHE A 234 4.23 -4.03 -1.08
C PHE A 234 3.36 -2.88 -1.61
N ALA A 235 3.81 -2.14 -2.63
CA ALA A 235 3.10 -1.00 -3.19
C ALA A 235 1.92 -1.38 -4.08
N SER A 236 1.90 -2.62 -4.56
CA SER A 236 0.98 -3.09 -5.59
C SER A 236 0.61 -4.55 -5.39
N ALA A 237 -0.58 -4.93 -5.85
CA ALA A 237 -0.91 -6.32 -6.12
C ALA A 237 -0.74 -6.60 -7.64
N ARG A 238 -0.12 -7.72 -8.02
CA ARG A 238 -0.03 -8.19 -9.40
C ARG A 238 -1.31 -8.92 -9.79
N ASN A 239 -1.82 -8.64 -10.99
CA ASN A 239 -2.70 -9.59 -11.66
C ASN A 239 -1.90 -10.86 -12.08
N LYS A 240 -2.56 -12.01 -12.22
CA LYS A 240 -1.87 -13.30 -12.45
C LYS A 240 -0.95 -13.30 -13.69
N ASP A 241 -1.24 -12.45 -14.67
CA ASP A 241 -0.60 -12.41 -15.98
C ASP A 241 0.09 -11.06 -16.27
N GLU A 242 0.32 -10.23 -15.26
CA GLU A 242 0.88 -8.88 -15.41
C GLU A 242 2.38 -8.86 -15.10
N ASP A 243 3.17 -8.26 -16.00
CA ASP A 243 4.62 -8.14 -15.80
C ASP A 243 4.96 -7.14 -14.69
N TRP A 244 6.14 -7.29 -14.07
CA TRP A 244 6.57 -6.44 -12.95
C TRP A 244 6.54 -4.92 -13.24
N PRO A 245 7.03 -4.41 -14.40
CA PRO A 245 7.03 -2.97 -14.67
C PRO A 245 5.64 -2.39 -14.97
N ASP A 246 4.65 -3.24 -15.27
CA ASP A 246 3.32 -2.80 -15.69
C ASP A 246 2.35 -2.65 -14.50
N ARG A 247 2.81 -2.95 -13.29
CA ARG A 247 1.99 -2.92 -12.07
C ARG A 247 1.54 -1.51 -11.70
N ASP A 248 0.24 -1.37 -11.45
CA ASP A 248 -0.32 -0.17 -10.83
C ASP A 248 0.16 0.01 -9.39
N VAL A 249 0.70 1.17 -9.05
CA VAL A 249 1.05 1.53 -7.68
C VAL A 249 -0.15 2.16 -7.00
N GLU A 250 -0.68 1.47 -6.00
CA GLU A 250 -1.96 1.83 -5.37
C GLU A 250 -1.76 2.43 -3.98
N ILE A 251 -0.65 2.07 -3.35
CA ILE A 251 -0.28 2.51 -2.02
C ILE A 251 1.23 2.75 -2.06
N MET A 252 1.70 3.85 -1.47
CA MET A 252 3.10 4.04 -1.19
C MET A 252 3.40 3.44 0.20
N PRO A 253 4.07 2.27 0.30
CA PRO A 253 4.34 1.67 1.60
C PRO A 253 5.29 2.57 2.38
N ARG A 254 4.98 2.78 3.65
CA ARG A 254 5.74 3.70 4.48
C ARG A 254 6.90 2.99 5.13
N ARG A 255 8.01 3.69 5.31
CA ARG A 255 9.12 3.20 6.12
C ARG A 255 8.71 3.31 7.58
N SER A 256 8.50 2.17 8.24
CA SER A 256 8.22 2.13 9.68
C SER A 256 9.51 1.86 10.43
N PHE A 257 10.10 2.90 11.03
CA PHE A 257 11.34 2.76 11.82
C PHE A 257 11.11 2.56 13.32
N ASP A 258 9.88 2.71 13.78
CA ASP A 258 9.57 2.51 15.19
C ASP A 258 9.08 1.06 15.40
N PRO A 259 9.94 0.14 15.90
CA PRO A 259 9.56 -1.23 16.17
C PRO A 259 8.45 -1.34 17.23
N LEU A 260 8.20 -0.28 18.00
CA LEU A 260 7.29 -0.22 19.14
C LEU A 260 5.95 0.46 18.81
N LYS A 261 5.89 1.36 17.82
CA LYS A 261 4.63 1.78 17.17
C LYS A 261 4.13 0.63 16.30
N GLY A 262 3.58 -0.39 16.96
CA GLY A 262 3.13 -1.64 16.34
C GLY A 262 2.18 -1.42 15.16
N GLY A 263 2.25 -2.31 14.17
CA GLY A 263 1.11 -2.55 13.29
C GLY A 263 0.03 -3.33 14.03
N ASN A 264 -1.18 -3.36 13.49
CA ASN A 264 -2.15 -4.36 13.91
C ASN A 264 -1.56 -5.76 13.69
N TYR A 265 -1.03 -6.03 12.50
CA TYR A 265 -0.28 -7.26 12.23
C TYR A 265 1.19 -6.95 11.98
N ASP A 266 2.09 -7.63 12.68
CA ASP A 266 3.52 -7.55 12.41
C ASP A 266 4.03 -8.89 11.86
N ILE A 267 4.61 -8.86 10.67
CA ILE A 267 5.31 -10.00 10.07
C ILE A 267 6.81 -9.72 10.18
N LEU A 268 7.51 -10.57 10.93
CA LEU A 268 8.94 -10.48 11.15
C LEU A 268 9.64 -11.64 10.47
N VAL A 269 10.65 -11.35 9.68
CA VAL A 269 11.53 -12.33 9.05
C VAL A 269 12.96 -12.08 9.53
N HIS A 270 13.59 -13.10 10.09
CA HIS A 270 15.01 -13.08 10.40
C HIS A 270 15.74 -13.87 9.31
N ASN A 271 16.37 -13.13 8.40
CA ASN A 271 17.07 -13.72 7.28
C ASN A 271 18.52 -14.02 7.68
N PHE A 272 18.84 -15.30 7.82
CA PHE A 272 20.18 -15.79 8.10
C PHE A 272 20.85 -16.21 6.81
N SER A 273 21.92 -15.52 6.40
CA SER A 273 22.73 -15.94 5.25
C SER A 273 23.65 -17.13 5.55
N GLN A 274 23.61 -17.69 6.76
CA GLN A 274 24.49 -18.78 7.17
C GLN A 274 23.88 -20.14 6.81
N PRO A 275 24.58 -21.02 6.06
CA PRO A 275 24.04 -22.31 5.61
C PRO A 275 23.57 -23.23 6.75
N ASP A 276 24.16 -23.10 7.94
CA ASP A 276 23.87 -23.91 9.12
C ASP A 276 22.71 -23.37 9.97
N LYS A 277 22.22 -22.16 9.69
CA LYS A 277 21.15 -21.52 10.45
C LYS A 277 19.97 -21.19 9.55
N PRO A 278 18.84 -21.91 9.68
CA PRO A 278 17.67 -21.62 8.89
C PRO A 278 17.11 -20.25 9.28
N SER A 279 16.74 -19.48 8.26
CA SER A 279 15.95 -18.25 8.40
C SER A 279 14.71 -18.51 9.25
N LYS A 280 14.26 -17.50 9.98
CA LYS A 280 13.11 -17.62 10.89
C LYS A 280 12.05 -16.60 10.57
N TYR A 281 10.82 -16.85 10.99
CA TYR A 281 9.74 -15.87 10.86
C TYR A 281 8.78 -15.92 12.05
N ALA A 282 8.04 -14.84 12.27
CA ALA A 282 6.93 -14.77 13.20
C ALA A 282 5.86 -13.84 12.65
N ILE A 283 4.59 -14.19 12.84
CA ILE A 283 3.46 -13.30 12.61
C ILE A 283 2.86 -12.97 13.99
N VAL A 284 2.77 -11.69 14.31
CA VAL A 284 2.33 -11.19 15.62
C VAL A 284 1.01 -10.48 15.43
N LEU A 285 0.04 -10.87 16.26
CA LEU A 285 -1.26 -10.22 16.33
C LEU A 285 -1.20 -8.88 17.08
N PRO A 286 -2.26 -8.04 16.96
CA PRO A 286 -2.30 -6.77 17.69
C PRO A 286 -2.15 -7.03 19.18
N GLN A 287 -1.25 -6.30 19.83
CA GLN A 287 -1.04 -6.45 21.27
C GLN A 287 -2.21 -5.82 22.02
N VAL A 288 -2.91 -6.63 22.82
CA VAL A 288 -3.83 -6.13 23.85
C VAL A 288 -3.02 -5.91 25.12
N GLU A 289 -3.17 -4.74 25.74
CA GLU A 289 -2.47 -4.40 26.97
C GLU A 289 -2.71 -5.48 28.04
N GLY A 290 -1.64 -5.92 28.71
CA GLY A 290 -1.68 -6.98 29.72
C GLY A 290 -1.74 -8.42 29.18
N GLN A 291 -1.83 -8.64 27.86
CA GLN A 291 -1.80 -9.98 27.27
C GLN A 291 -0.43 -10.35 26.69
N GLN A 292 -0.09 -11.64 26.79
CA GLN A 292 1.09 -12.18 26.11
C GLN A 292 0.86 -12.11 24.60
N ARG A 293 1.86 -11.64 23.85
CA ARG A 293 1.81 -11.58 22.38
C ARG A 293 1.59 -12.99 21.81
N LYS A 294 0.51 -13.15 21.06
CA LYS A 294 0.22 -14.39 20.32
C LYS A 294 1.03 -14.39 19.02
N ILE A 295 1.81 -15.44 18.82
CA ILE A 295 2.57 -15.70 17.60
C ILE A 295 1.80 -16.73 16.77
N LEU A 296 1.63 -16.45 15.49
CA LEU A 296 1.03 -17.35 14.51
C LEU A 296 2.09 -17.84 13.52
N ASP A 297 1.93 -19.08 13.07
CA ASP A 297 2.47 -19.51 11.78
C ASP A 297 1.61 -18.98 10.62
N ILE A 298 2.05 -19.22 9.39
CA ILE A 298 1.38 -18.69 8.21
C ILE A 298 -0.01 -19.31 8.01
N SER A 299 -0.17 -20.61 8.26
CA SER A 299 -1.45 -21.30 8.15
C SER A 299 -2.47 -20.78 9.16
N ALA A 300 -2.04 -20.56 10.41
CA ALA A 300 -2.85 -20.01 11.48
C ALA A 300 -3.20 -18.53 11.21
N PHE A 301 -2.30 -17.77 10.59
CA PHE A 301 -2.59 -16.40 10.15
C PHE A 301 -3.66 -16.36 9.05
N LEU A 302 -3.52 -17.19 8.01
CA LEU A 302 -4.51 -17.24 6.92
C LEU A 302 -5.90 -17.66 7.43
N ARG A 303 -5.96 -18.67 8.31
CA ARG A 303 -7.21 -19.07 8.98
C ARG A 303 -7.79 -17.93 9.83
N HIS A 304 -6.94 -17.23 10.59
CA HIS A 304 -7.38 -16.06 11.37
C HIS A 304 -7.97 -14.97 10.47
N MET A 305 -7.39 -14.72 9.29
CA MET A 305 -7.93 -13.76 8.33
C MET A 305 -9.28 -14.22 7.73
N GLU A 306 -9.44 -15.49 7.43
CA GLU A 306 -10.71 -16.10 7.04
C GLU A 306 -11.78 -15.94 8.14
N GLU A 307 -11.43 -16.18 9.41
CA GLU A 307 -12.31 -15.95 10.56
C GLU A 307 -12.68 -14.46 10.74
N GLN A 308 -11.82 -13.53 10.30
CA GLN A 308 -12.15 -12.10 10.21
C GLN A 308 -12.96 -11.73 8.96
N GLY A 309 -13.34 -12.71 8.15
CA GLY A 309 -14.12 -12.55 6.93
C GLY A 309 -13.30 -12.28 5.67
N SER A 310 -11.97 -12.27 5.73
CA SER A 310 -11.09 -12.05 4.57
C SER A 310 -10.39 -13.36 4.16
N PRO A 311 -11.12 -14.34 3.57
CA PRO A 311 -10.53 -15.55 3.06
C PRO A 311 -9.71 -15.26 1.80
N PRO A 312 -8.61 -16.01 1.56
CA PRO A 312 -7.93 -16.00 0.28
C PRO A 312 -8.89 -16.32 -0.86
N THR A 313 -8.81 -15.58 -1.97
CA THR A 313 -9.65 -15.86 -3.14
C THR A 313 -9.12 -17.00 -3.99
N ASP A 314 -7.80 -17.27 -3.90
CA ASP A 314 -7.13 -18.40 -4.53
C ASP A 314 -6.54 -19.34 -3.44
N PRO A 315 -7.24 -20.44 -3.12
CA PRO A 315 -6.77 -21.43 -2.14
C PRO A 315 -5.44 -22.09 -2.54
N ASP A 316 -5.15 -22.22 -3.84
CA ASP A 316 -3.91 -22.82 -4.31
C ASP A 316 -2.74 -21.86 -4.09
N ALA A 317 -2.93 -20.55 -4.34
CA ALA A 317 -1.93 -19.54 -3.99
C ALA A 317 -1.65 -19.50 -2.49
N ALA A 318 -2.70 -19.58 -1.66
CA ALA A 318 -2.57 -19.65 -0.21
C ALA A 318 -1.78 -20.88 0.24
N LYS A 319 -2.08 -22.05 -0.33
CA LYS A 319 -1.35 -23.29 -0.06
C LYS A 319 0.11 -23.21 -0.50
N ASN A 320 0.37 -22.68 -1.70
CA ASN A 320 1.73 -22.51 -2.22
C ASN A 320 2.58 -21.63 -1.30
N LEU A 321 2.01 -20.54 -0.78
CA LEU A 321 2.70 -19.70 0.21
C LEU A 321 3.04 -20.46 1.49
N VAL A 322 2.10 -21.26 2.00
CA VAL A 322 2.31 -22.08 3.20
C VAL A 322 3.48 -23.05 2.99
N ASP A 323 3.47 -23.78 1.88
CA ASP A 323 4.51 -24.75 1.53
C ASP A 323 5.88 -24.05 1.33
N LEU A 324 5.88 -22.90 0.67
CA LEU A 324 7.07 -22.09 0.42
C LEU A 324 7.68 -21.54 1.73
N ILE A 325 6.88 -20.98 2.62
CA ILE A 325 7.37 -20.48 3.92
C ILE A 325 7.86 -21.63 4.80
N ASN A 326 7.13 -22.74 4.88
CA ASN A 326 7.50 -23.87 5.74
C ASN A 326 8.77 -24.60 5.27
N SER A 327 9.05 -24.59 3.96
CA SER A 327 10.29 -25.13 3.40
C SER A 327 11.48 -24.18 3.56
N SER A 328 11.24 -22.87 3.64
CA SER A 328 12.30 -21.85 3.64
C SER A 328 12.64 -21.30 5.04
N TYR A 329 11.68 -21.30 5.96
CA TYR A 329 11.82 -20.67 7.27
C TYR A 329 11.35 -21.56 8.42
N LYS A 330 11.93 -21.35 9.61
CA LYS A 330 11.41 -21.90 10.87
C LYS A 330 10.59 -20.87 11.63
N LEU A 331 9.47 -21.30 12.20
CA LEU A 331 8.70 -20.45 13.11
C LEU A 331 9.57 -20.02 14.30
N MET A 332 9.47 -18.75 14.68
CA MET A 332 10.15 -18.17 15.82
C MET A 332 9.20 -18.15 17.02
N PRO A 333 9.37 -19.03 18.02
CA PRO A 333 8.45 -19.12 19.15
C PRO A 333 8.68 -18.03 20.21
N ASN A 334 9.79 -17.29 20.13
CA ASN A 334 10.15 -16.27 21.11
C ASN A 334 10.67 -15.00 20.40
N LEU A 335 9.85 -13.97 20.41
CA LEU A 335 10.15 -12.66 19.82
C LEU A 335 11.14 -11.82 20.63
N ASN A 336 11.32 -12.08 21.93
CA ASN A 336 12.10 -11.19 22.80
C ASN A 336 13.56 -11.05 22.35
N ALA A 337 14.16 -12.15 21.87
CA ALA A 337 15.51 -12.14 21.32
C ALA A 337 15.61 -11.28 20.05
N SER A 338 14.60 -11.34 19.18
CA SER A 338 14.57 -10.57 17.93
C SER A 338 14.24 -9.11 18.15
N MET A 339 13.34 -8.81 19.10
CA MET A 339 13.03 -7.44 19.52
C MET A 339 14.26 -6.75 20.10
N PHE A 340 15.10 -7.48 20.83
CA PHE A 340 16.38 -6.96 21.31
C PHE A 340 17.30 -6.56 20.15
N GLU A 341 17.46 -7.43 19.13
CA GLU A 341 18.25 -7.10 17.95
C GLU A 341 17.65 -5.93 17.15
N MET A 342 16.32 -5.83 17.03
CA MET A 342 15.64 -4.68 16.43
C MET A 342 15.94 -3.38 17.18
N THR A 343 15.86 -3.40 18.50
CA THR A 343 16.13 -2.24 19.35
C THR A 343 17.59 -1.81 19.22
N ARG A 344 18.50 -2.79 19.16
CA ARG A 344 19.92 -2.56 18.93
C ARG A 344 20.19 -1.96 17.54
N ALA A 345 19.58 -2.49 16.49
CA ALA A 345 19.67 -1.96 15.12
C ALA A 345 19.16 -0.51 15.04
N ALA A 346 18.01 -0.23 15.66
CA ALA A 346 17.44 1.11 15.74
C ALA A 346 18.38 2.09 16.46
N ALA A 347 18.91 1.70 17.62
CA ALA A 347 19.82 2.54 18.41
C ALA A 347 21.14 2.85 17.68
N VAL A 348 21.67 1.91 16.89
CA VAL A 348 22.86 2.15 16.04
C VAL A 348 22.55 3.19 14.96
N ARG A 349 21.36 3.13 14.37
CA ARG A 349 20.93 4.05 13.31
C ARG A 349 20.71 5.47 13.82
N GLU A 350 20.03 5.64 14.95
CA GLU A 350 19.82 6.96 15.57
C GLU A 350 21.15 7.67 15.86
N ARG A 351 22.12 6.93 16.42
CA ARG A 351 23.47 7.45 16.68
C ARG A 351 24.18 7.85 15.39
N SER A 352 23.97 7.13 14.30
CA SER A 352 24.61 7.42 13.01
C SER A 352 23.95 8.60 12.28
N GLY A 353 22.65 8.79 12.46
CA GLY A 353 21.90 9.91 11.88
C GLY A 353 22.23 11.26 12.53
N SER A 354 22.52 11.30 13.83
CA SER A 354 22.85 12.56 14.54
C SER A 354 24.22 13.14 14.17
N TYR A 355 25.17 12.31 13.72
CA TYR A 355 26.46 12.80 13.20
C TYR A 355 26.32 13.54 11.86
N LEU A 356 25.29 13.26 11.07
CA LEU A 356 25.05 13.93 9.79
C LEU A 356 24.38 15.30 9.95
N GLN A 357 23.65 15.53 11.05
CA GLN A 357 23.03 16.84 11.34
C GLN A 357 23.99 17.85 12.00
N THR A 358 25.16 17.41 12.49
CA THR A 358 26.09 18.25 13.27
C THR A 358 27.34 18.66 12.51
N MET A 359 27.49 18.29 11.23
CA MET A 359 28.57 18.80 10.40
C MET A 359 28.28 20.26 10.03
N PRO A 360 29.10 21.24 10.48
CA PRO A 360 28.94 22.61 10.05
C PRO A 360 29.11 22.68 8.52
N ALA A 361 28.23 23.43 7.86
CA ALA A 361 28.38 23.75 6.45
C ALA A 361 29.73 24.47 6.27
N SER A 362 30.76 23.72 5.92
CA SER A 362 32.12 24.22 5.74
C SER A 362 32.21 24.95 4.40
N GLY A 363 31.58 26.13 4.37
CA GLY A 363 31.61 27.10 3.29
C GLY A 363 32.21 28.45 3.69
N GLU A 364 32.70 28.62 4.93
CA GLU A 364 33.48 29.80 5.28
C GLU A 364 34.95 29.57 4.94
N ARG A 365 35.34 30.02 3.74
CA ARG A 365 36.75 30.27 3.44
C ARG A 365 37.22 31.41 4.36
N PRO A 366 38.39 31.29 5.01
CA PRO A 366 38.98 32.43 5.70
C PRO A 366 39.26 33.52 4.66
N ARG A 367 38.76 34.73 4.90
CA ARG A 367 39.21 35.93 4.19
C ARG A 367 40.51 36.37 4.83
N ASP A 368 41.59 36.28 4.08
CA ASP A 368 42.80 37.09 4.27
C ASP A 368 42.81 38.20 3.20
#